data_AF-A0A534Q7F1-F1
#
_entry.id   AF-A0A534Q7F1-F1
#
_cell.length_a   1.000
_cell.length_b   1.000
_cell.length_c   1.000
_cell.angle_alpha   90.00
_cell.angle_beta   90.00
_cell.angle_gamma   90.00
#
_symmetry.space_group_name_H-M   'P 1'
#
loop_
_entity.id
_entity.type
_entity.pdbx_description
1 polymer ?
#
loop_
_entity_poly.entity_id
_entity_poly.type
_entity_poly.pdbx_seq_one_letter_code
_entity_poly.pdbx_strand_id
1 'polypeptide(L)'
;MQRDRDDASKVLRIFRGTGVTPDWPAQLEAAQRETTVRIGGHVMSRIRWGKEGRDWASARIPCSDCAAIKGEFHVPGCDLERCPACRGQAISCGCAAE
;
A
#
# COMPACT_ATOMS: atom_id res chain seq x y z
N MET A 1 14.25 -33.49 17.08
CA MET A 1 12.93 -33.48 16.42
C MET A 1 12.74 -32.10 15.80
N GLN A 2 12.78 -32.07 14.47
CA GLN A 2 12.70 -30.93 13.55
C GLN A 2 11.95 -29.69 14.05
N ARG A 3 12.52 -28.52 13.72
CA ARG A 3 11.82 -27.50 12.93
C ARG A 3 12.88 -26.63 12.26
N ASP A 4 13.43 -27.18 11.18
CA ASP A 4 14.06 -26.39 10.11
C ASP A 4 12.99 -25.41 9.62
N ARG A 5 13.05 -24.17 10.09
CA ARG A 5 12.31 -23.06 9.50
C ARG A 5 13.20 -22.52 8.40
N ASP A 6 12.95 -23.00 7.19
CA ASP A 6 13.59 -22.51 5.97
C ASP A 6 13.59 -20.97 5.97
N ASP A 7 14.79 -20.40 6.08
CA ASP A 7 15.09 -18.98 5.94
C ASP A 7 14.92 -18.57 4.47
N ALA A 8 13.68 -18.55 3.98
CA ALA A 8 13.31 -17.93 2.70
C ALA A 8 13.52 -16.39 2.71
N SER A 9 13.93 -15.85 3.86
CA SER A 9 14.19 -14.45 4.14
C SER A 9 15.49 -13.98 3.47
N LYS A 10 15.46 -13.73 2.14
CA LYS A 10 16.30 -12.72 1.44
C LYS A 10 16.20 -12.70 -0.09
N VAL A 11 15.42 -13.58 -0.72
CA VAL A 11 15.30 -13.53 -2.20
C VAL A 11 14.28 -12.48 -2.61
N LEU A 12 14.74 -11.25 -2.80
CA LEU A 12 13.94 -10.21 -3.44
C LEU A 12 13.74 -10.55 -4.93
N ARG A 13 12.53 -10.36 -5.42
CA ARG A 13 12.15 -10.47 -6.83
C ARG A 13 11.69 -9.12 -7.34
N ILE A 14 12.01 -8.83 -8.60
CA ILE A 14 11.53 -7.60 -9.24
C ILE A 14 10.06 -7.79 -9.59
N PHE A 15 9.20 -6.97 -8.99
CA PHE A 15 7.78 -6.86 -9.31
C PHE A 15 7.49 -5.42 -9.70
N ARG A 16 7.09 -5.21 -10.96
CA ARG A 16 6.79 -3.88 -11.53
C ARG A 16 7.93 -2.86 -11.32
N GLY A 17 9.18 -3.32 -11.34
CA GLY A 17 10.36 -2.47 -11.16
C GLY A 17 10.80 -2.26 -9.70
N THR A 18 10.05 -2.79 -8.72
CA THR A 18 10.40 -2.73 -7.29
C THR A 18 10.86 -4.10 -6.81
N GLY A 19 11.93 -4.15 -6.01
CA GLY A 19 12.39 -5.39 -5.37
C GLY A 19 11.52 -5.73 -4.17
N VAL A 20 10.80 -6.84 -4.22
CA VAL A 20 9.82 -7.25 -3.20
C VAL A 20 10.00 -8.74 -2.84
N THR A 21 9.44 -9.17 -1.71
CA THR A 21 9.42 -10.60 -1.37
C THR A 21 8.52 -11.40 -2.34
N PRO A 22 8.74 -12.72 -2.52
CA PRO A 22 7.97 -13.51 -3.49
C PRO A 22 6.45 -13.46 -3.29
N ASP A 23 5.99 -13.34 -2.05
CA ASP A 23 4.55 -13.30 -1.70
C ASP A 23 3.94 -11.90 -1.77
N TRP A 24 4.75 -10.87 -2.02
CA TRP A 24 4.30 -9.47 -2.04
C TRP A 24 3.19 -9.19 -3.07
N PRO A 25 3.22 -9.75 -4.31
CA PRO A 25 2.12 -9.56 -5.25
C PRO A 25 0.78 -10.05 -4.72
N ALA A 26 0.75 -11.15 -3.95
CA ALA A 26 -0.47 -11.66 -3.32
C ALA A 26 -0.98 -10.71 -2.22
N GLN A 27 -0.07 -10.06 -1.47
CA GLN A 27 -0.45 -9.02 -0.50
C GLN A 27 -1.05 -7.79 -1.20
N LEU A 28 -0.46 -7.35 -2.31
CA LEU A 28 -1.03 -6.25 -3.10
C LEU A 28 -2.40 -6.61 -3.68
N GLU A 29 -2.59 -7.85 -4.13
CA GLU A 29 -3.89 -8.34 -4.59
C GLU A 29 -4.93 -8.36 -3.45
N ALA A 30 -4.54 -8.85 -2.26
CA ALA A 30 -5.40 -8.83 -1.08
C ALA A 30 -5.81 -7.40 -0.69
N ALA A 31 -4.87 -6.46 -0.76
CA ALA A 31 -5.13 -5.06 -0.49
C ALA A 31 -6.17 -4.43 -1.44
N GLN A 32 -6.35 -4.96 -2.65
CA GLN A 32 -7.38 -4.47 -3.57
C GLN A 32 -8.81 -4.76 -3.08
N ARG A 33 -8.97 -5.75 -2.20
CA ARG A 33 -10.25 -6.13 -1.58
C ARG A 33 -10.58 -5.28 -0.35
N GLU A 34 -9.59 -4.60 0.22
CA GLU A 34 -9.74 -3.68 1.34
C GLU A 34 -10.00 -2.28 0.83
N THR A 35 -11.27 -1.91 0.63
CA THR A 35 -11.65 -0.62 0.03
C THR A 35 -11.82 0.51 1.05
N THR A 36 -11.66 0.21 2.33
CA THR A 36 -11.82 1.16 3.44
C THR A 36 -10.63 1.08 4.40
N VAL A 37 -10.30 2.20 5.03
CA VAL A 37 -9.24 2.30 6.05
C VAL A 37 -9.82 2.86 7.34
N ARG A 38 -9.28 2.43 8.48
CA ARG A 38 -9.65 2.95 9.80
C ARG A 38 -8.57 3.90 10.32
N ILE A 39 -8.91 5.17 10.47
CA ILE A 39 -8.00 6.25 10.96
C ILE A 39 -8.76 7.03 12.03
N GLY A 40 -8.11 7.32 13.16
CA GLY A 40 -8.72 8.08 14.27
C GLY A 40 -9.99 7.44 14.86
N GLY A 41 -10.22 6.14 14.64
CA GLY A 41 -11.46 5.46 15.03
C GLY A 41 -12.58 5.46 13.99
N HIS A 42 -12.40 6.14 12.85
CA HIS A 42 -13.39 6.24 11.79
C HIS A 42 -13.01 5.42 10.57
N VAL A 43 -14.01 4.82 9.92
CA VAL A 43 -13.86 4.05 8.68
C VAL A 43 -14.14 4.97 7.49
N MET A 44 -13.18 5.08 6.58
CA MET A 44 -13.26 5.94 5.39
C MET A 44 -12.91 5.17 4.13
N SER A 45 -13.49 5.57 2.99
CA SER A 45 -13.15 5.02 1.68
C SER A 45 -11.71 5.36 1.31
N ARG A 46 -10.90 4.34 1.01
CA ARG A 46 -9.52 4.53 0.59
C ARG A 46 -9.45 5.28 -0.73
N ILE A 47 -8.32 5.93 -0.96
CA ILE A 47 -8.02 6.58 -2.23
C ILE A 47 -7.11 5.66 -3.04
N ARG A 48 -7.39 5.52 -4.33
CA ARG A 48 -6.56 4.74 -5.24
C ARG A 48 -5.30 5.53 -5.61
N TRP A 49 -4.18 4.84 -5.82
CA TRP A 49 -2.94 5.42 -6.32
C TRP A 49 -3.20 6.21 -7.61
N GLY A 50 -2.67 7.43 -7.67
CA GLY A 50 -2.91 8.36 -8.77
C GLY A 50 -4.23 9.14 -8.72
N LYS A 51 -5.08 8.91 -7.70
CA LYS A 51 -6.24 9.78 -7.37
C LYS A 51 -6.04 10.55 -6.06
N GLU A 52 -4.88 10.42 -5.44
CA GLU A 52 -4.57 10.99 -4.12
C GLU A 52 -4.21 12.48 -4.14
N GLY A 53 -3.89 13.04 -5.30
CA GLY A 53 -3.54 14.45 -5.47
C GLY A 53 -3.22 14.81 -6.93
N ARG A 54 -2.68 16.02 -7.15
CA ARG A 54 -2.33 16.55 -8.48
C ARG A 54 -0.96 16.10 -8.99
N ASP A 55 -0.27 15.19 -8.29
CA ASP A 55 1.09 14.78 -8.64
C ASP A 55 1.10 13.84 -9.84
N TRP A 56 1.44 14.41 -10.99
CA TRP A 56 1.58 13.75 -12.29
C TRP A 56 2.54 12.54 -12.27
N ALA A 57 3.47 12.48 -11.32
CA ALA A 57 4.40 11.36 -11.15
C ALA A 57 3.66 10.04 -10.86
N SER A 58 2.64 10.07 -10.00
CA SER A 58 1.81 8.90 -9.66
C SER A 58 1.02 8.33 -10.85
N ALA A 59 0.90 9.08 -11.95
CA ALA A 59 0.23 8.62 -13.16
C ALA A 59 1.13 7.80 -14.10
N ARG A 60 2.45 7.80 -13.90
CA ARG A 60 3.42 7.22 -14.84
C ARG A 60 4.29 6.12 -14.25
N ILE A 61 4.41 6.04 -12.93
CA ILE A 61 5.21 5.01 -12.25
C ILE A 61 4.41 4.30 -11.15
N PRO A 62 4.74 3.03 -10.85
CA PRO A 62 4.25 2.35 -9.66
C PRO A 62 4.67 3.09 -8.38
N CYS A 63 3.90 2.90 -7.32
CA CYS A 63 4.27 3.32 -5.98
C CYS A 63 5.65 2.73 -5.62
N SER A 64 6.59 3.58 -5.20
CA SER A 64 7.96 3.14 -4.89
C SER A 64 8.05 2.25 -3.66
N ASP A 65 7.04 2.31 -2.79
CA ASP A 65 6.98 1.53 -1.55
C ASP A 65 6.29 0.18 -1.78
N CYS A 66 5.04 0.18 -2.25
CA CYS A 66 4.24 -1.04 -2.37
C CYS A 66 4.05 -1.59 -3.79
N ALA A 67 4.57 -0.91 -4.83
CA ALA A 67 4.42 -1.27 -6.25
C ALA A 67 2.98 -1.23 -6.81
N ALA A 68 2.03 -0.62 -6.08
CA ALA A 68 0.69 -0.32 -6.59
C ALA A 68 0.77 0.57 -7.84
N ILE A 69 0.02 0.23 -8.88
CA ILE A 69 -0.07 1.04 -10.11
C ILE A 69 -1.32 1.90 -10.12
N LYS A 70 -1.38 2.85 -11.05
CA LYS A 70 -2.46 3.84 -11.11
C LYS A 70 -3.82 3.15 -11.09
N GLY A 71 -4.67 3.53 -10.15
CA GLY A 71 -6.01 2.96 -9.98
C GLY A 71 -6.07 1.79 -9.00
N GLU A 72 -4.97 1.23 -8.53
CA GLU A 72 -4.97 0.25 -7.44
C GLU A 72 -4.99 0.94 -6.07
N PHE A 73 -5.42 0.23 -5.05
CA PHE A 73 -5.16 0.60 -3.66
C PHE A 73 -3.74 0.20 -3.28
N HIS A 74 -3.16 0.93 -2.33
CA HIS A 74 -1.87 0.58 -1.74
C HIS A 74 -1.96 -0.69 -0.89
N VAL A 75 -0.84 -1.30 -0.54
CA VAL A 75 -0.81 -2.30 0.56
C VAL A 75 -1.03 -1.56 1.89
N PRO A 76 -1.84 -2.08 2.83
CA PRO A 76 -1.97 -1.48 4.16
C PRO A 76 -0.59 -1.32 4.82
N GLY A 77 -0.32 -0.10 5.32
CA GLY A 77 1.01 0.24 5.85
C GLY A 77 1.95 0.93 4.86
N CYS A 78 1.51 1.17 3.61
CA CYS A 78 2.29 1.89 2.62
C CYS A 78 2.57 3.34 3.04
N ASP A 79 3.83 3.78 2.92
CA ASP A 79 4.29 5.13 3.27
C ASP A 79 3.69 6.21 2.37
N LEU A 80 3.26 5.84 1.17
CA LEU A 80 2.68 6.76 0.19
C LEU A 80 1.16 6.76 0.18
N GLU A 81 0.50 5.87 0.93
CA GLU A 81 -0.96 5.88 1.04
C GLU A 81 -1.43 7.15 1.73
N ARG A 82 -2.41 7.84 1.12
CA ARG A 82 -2.93 9.11 1.65
C ARG A 82 -4.20 8.93 2.45
N CYS A 83 -4.28 9.66 3.56
CA CYS A 83 -5.49 9.75 4.39
C CYS A 83 -6.65 10.32 3.55
N PRO A 84 -7.82 9.67 3.53
CA PRO A 84 -9.00 10.17 2.82
C PRO A 84 -9.46 11.57 3.26
N ALA A 85 -9.32 11.89 4.55
CA ALA A 85 -9.70 13.18 5.12
C ALA A 85 -8.72 14.30 4.75
N CYS A 86 -7.46 14.22 5.20
CA CYS A 86 -6.52 15.34 5.09
C CYS A 86 -5.49 15.23 3.96
N ARG A 87 -5.44 14.10 3.23
CA ARG A 87 -4.43 13.80 2.19
C ARG A 87 -2.97 13.73 2.71
N GLY A 88 -2.77 13.78 4.02
CA GLY A 88 -1.51 13.43 4.69
C GLY A 88 -1.20 11.93 4.58
N GLN A 89 -0.08 11.49 5.15
CA GLN A 89 0.29 10.07 5.20
C GLN A 89 -0.71 9.28 6.06
N ALA A 90 -1.30 8.21 5.53
CA ALA A 90 -2.37 7.46 6.22
C ALA A 90 -1.88 6.73 7.47
N ILE A 91 -0.70 6.10 7.40
CA ILE A 91 -0.18 5.21 8.46
C ILE A 91 0.09 5.93 9.79
N SER A 92 0.35 7.24 9.74
CA SER A 92 0.63 8.10 10.89
C SER A 92 -0.51 9.07 11.19
N CYS A 93 -1.64 8.96 10.47
CA CYS A 93 -2.74 9.90 10.58
C CYS A 93 -3.61 9.63 11.82
N GLY A 94 -4.06 10.72 12.46
CA GLY A 94 -5.01 10.69 13.58
C GLY A 94 -6.32 11.42 13.31
N CYS A 95 -6.62 11.76 12.04
CA CYS A 95 -7.85 12.50 11.70
C CYS A 95 -9.11 11.71 12.12
N ALA A 96 -10.07 12.43 12.70
CA ALA A 96 -11.46 11.98 12.73
C ALA A 96 -12.06 12.15 11.33
N ALA A 97 -13.05 11.33 10.95
CA ALA A 97 -13.78 11.57 9.70
C ALA A 97 -14.48 12.94 9.78
N GLU A 98 -14.36 13.74 8.71
CA GLU A 98 -15.09 15.00 8.53
C GLU A 98 -16.54 14.75 8.07
#